data_AF-A0A9Q1A7U1-F1
#
_entry.id   AF-A0A9Q1A7U1-F1
#
_cell.length_a   1.000
_cell.length_b   1.000
_cell.length_c   1.000
_cell.angle_alpha   90.00
_cell.angle_beta   90.00
_cell.angle_gamma   90.00
#
_symmetry.space_group_name_H-M   'P 1'
#
loop_
_entity.id
_entity.type
_entity.pdbx_description
1 polymer ?
#
loop_
_entity_poly.entity_id
_entity_poly.type
_entity_poly.pdbx_seq_one_letter_code
_entity_poly.pdbx_strand_id
1 'polypeptide(L)'
;MSLDVGMLIAGAKERGELEARVTALIREILEEGNIILFIDEVHTLVGSGTVGRGNKGSGLDIANLLKPSLGRGQLCIASTTVDEYRTHFEIDKALARRFQPVMINEPSQEDAVRILLGLRQKYEAHHNCRFTLEAINAAVSLSTRYIADRYLPDKAIDLIDEAGSRACIEAYRRKKEQKTFILSKSPDDYWQEIRTVQAMHEVVQASQLTNDNSASSIDGTGEITLESRLPPALNDDEPPVVGPDDIAVVASLWSGIPVQQLTANERKFLVDLEEELRKRVIGQDEAVSAISRAVKRSRVGLKDPDRPIAAMLFCGPTGVGKTELTKALARSYFGSESAMLRLDMSEYMERHTVSKLIGTPPGYVGYGEGGILTEAIRKQPFTVVLLDEIEKAHPDIFNILLQLFEDGHLTDSQGRRVSFKNALMVMTSNVGSAAIAKGWARLHRFHDCR
;
A
#
# COMPACT_ATOMS: atom_id res chain seq x y z
N MET A 1 18.23 23.39 18.15
CA MET A 1 16.86 23.93 18.24
C MET A 1 16.33 24.02 16.82
N SER A 2 15.13 23.52 16.55
CA SER A 2 14.47 23.68 15.25
C SER A 2 13.66 24.98 15.26
N LEU A 3 13.68 25.71 14.15
CA LEU A 3 12.82 26.85 13.92
C LEU A 3 11.47 26.35 13.42
N ASP A 4 10.44 26.40 14.25
CA ASP A 4 9.08 26.08 13.85
C ASP A 4 8.38 27.35 13.33
N VAL A 5 8.09 27.35 12.02
CA VAL A 5 7.40 28.47 11.34
C VAL A 5 5.98 28.67 11.91
N GLY A 6 5.32 27.60 12.36
CA GLY A 6 4.01 27.66 13.01
C GLY A 6 4.06 28.45 14.31
N MET A 7 5.11 28.28 15.12
CA MET A 7 5.32 29.05 16.35
C MET A 7 5.69 30.52 16.08
N LEU A 8 6.36 30.80 14.96
CA LEU A 8 6.63 32.18 14.53
C LEU A 8 5.37 32.93 14.12
N ILE A 9 4.46 32.23 13.42
CA ILE A 9 3.15 32.76 12.98
C ILE A 9 2.19 32.86 14.18
N ALA A 10 2.26 31.94 15.14
CA ALA A 10 1.44 31.94 16.33
C ALA A 10 1.63 33.25 17.13
N GLY A 11 0.57 34.06 17.18
CA GLY A 11 0.55 35.31 17.92
C GLY A 11 1.17 36.52 17.21
N ALA A 12 1.48 36.43 15.91
CA ALA A 12 1.70 37.61 15.07
C ALA A 12 0.37 37.97 14.37
N LYS A 13 -0.19 39.14 14.70
CA LYS A 13 -1.44 39.62 14.07
C LYS A 13 -1.16 40.39 12.79
N GLU A 14 0.00 41.04 12.74
CA GLU A 14 0.42 41.85 11.62
C GLU A 14 1.74 41.35 11.03
N ARG A 15 1.92 41.55 9.73
CA ARG A 15 3.13 41.19 8.99
C ARG A 15 4.40 41.79 9.62
N GLY A 16 4.33 43.05 10.06
CA GLY A 16 5.46 43.75 10.66
C GLY A 16 5.92 43.12 11.99
N GLU A 17 5.01 42.57 12.79
CA GLU A 17 5.36 41.88 14.03
C GLU A 17 6.15 40.59 13.75
N LEU A 18 5.76 39.87 12.69
CA LEU A 18 6.46 38.65 12.30
C LEU A 18 7.86 38.95 11.75
N GLU A 19 8.00 39.97 10.89
CA GLU A 19 9.30 40.40 10.38
C GLU A 19 10.23 40.88 11.51
N ALA A 20 9.68 41.61 12.51
CA ALA A 20 10.43 42.04 13.69
C ALA A 20 10.90 40.86 14.54
N ARG A 21 10.05 39.85 14.78
CA ARG A 21 10.42 38.63 15.52
C ARG A 21 11.53 37.85 14.83
N VAL A 22 11.41 37.64 13.52
CA VAL A 22 12.44 36.93 12.74
C VAL A 22 13.76 37.69 12.79
N THR A 23 13.72 39.02 12.64
CA THR A 23 14.92 39.86 12.70
C THR A 23 15.58 39.83 14.08
N ALA A 24 14.79 39.85 15.16
CA ALA A 24 15.28 39.72 16.53
C ALA A 24 15.96 38.37 16.76
N LEU A 25 15.31 37.28 16.35
CA LEU A 25 15.85 35.92 16.48
C LEU A 25 17.15 35.74 15.70
N ILE A 26 17.22 36.26 14.47
CA ILE A 26 18.46 36.26 13.67
C ILE A 26 19.58 37.02 14.39
N ARG A 27 19.27 38.14 15.04
CA ARG A 27 20.24 38.96 15.75
C ARG A 27 20.78 38.24 16.99
N GLU A 28 19.92 37.61 17.77
CA GLU A 28 20.32 36.79 18.93
C GLU A 28 21.27 35.65 18.51
N ILE A 29 20.95 34.97 17.40
CA ILE A 29 21.81 33.92 16.83
C ILE A 29 23.18 34.47 16.42
N LEU A 30 23.23 35.68 15.86
CA LEU A 30 24.49 36.34 15.48
C LEU A 30 25.34 36.72 16.70
N GLU A 31 24.71 37.12 17.80
CA GLU A 31 25.40 37.56 19.01
C GLU A 31 26.02 36.36 19.77
N GLU A 32 25.36 35.19 19.78
CA GLU A 32 25.88 34.00 20.47
C GLU A 32 26.92 33.19 19.67
N GLY A 33 26.81 33.15 18.33
CA GLY A 33 27.81 32.53 17.45
C GLY A 33 28.01 31.00 17.53
N ASN A 34 27.36 30.31 18.49
CA ASN A 34 27.46 28.86 18.70
C ASN A 34 26.12 28.13 18.49
N ILE A 35 25.22 28.71 17.69
CA ILE A 35 23.89 28.16 17.42
C ILE A 35 23.85 27.68 15.97
N ILE A 36 23.47 26.42 15.77
CA ILE A 36 23.11 25.88 14.45
C ILE A 36 21.61 26.04 14.27
N LEU A 37 21.21 26.79 13.25
CA LEU A 37 19.81 26.99 12.90
C LEU A 37 19.34 25.82 12.02
N PHE A 38 18.30 25.10 12.45
CA PHE A 38 17.62 24.12 11.61
C PHE A 38 16.27 24.67 11.16
N ILE A 39 16.05 24.73 9.85
CA ILE A 39 14.78 25.15 9.24
C ILE A 39 14.18 23.94 8.54
N ASP A 40 13.03 23.48 9.03
CA ASP A 40 12.27 22.45 8.34
C ASP A 40 11.44 23.08 7.21
N GLU A 41 11.22 22.34 6.11
CA GLU A 41 10.38 22.77 4.99
C GLU A 41 10.71 24.19 4.50
N VAL A 42 11.98 24.46 4.19
CA VAL A 42 12.48 25.81 3.93
C VAL A 42 11.78 26.52 2.76
N HIS A 43 11.11 25.78 1.88
CA HIS A 43 10.28 26.33 0.80
C HIS A 43 9.08 27.13 1.32
N THR A 44 8.59 26.85 2.54
CA THR A 44 7.55 27.64 3.21
C THR A 44 7.97 29.10 3.40
N LEU A 45 9.28 29.35 3.57
CA LEU A 45 9.85 30.69 3.74
C LEU A 45 10.15 31.40 2.41
N VAL A 46 10.29 30.64 1.32
CA VAL A 46 10.72 31.13 -0.01
C VAL A 46 9.56 31.21 -1.02
N GLY A 47 8.44 30.54 -0.74
CA GLY A 47 7.50 30.12 -1.80
C GLY A 47 6.11 30.74 -1.78
N SER A 48 5.77 31.66 -0.89
CA SER A 48 4.39 32.08 -0.72
C SER A 48 3.87 33.09 -1.81
N GLY A 49 4.62 33.29 -2.89
CA GLY A 49 4.42 34.35 -3.89
C GLY A 49 3.54 34.04 -5.11
N THR A 50 3.07 32.81 -5.34
CA THR A 50 2.27 32.50 -6.56
C THR A 50 1.27 31.37 -6.35
N VAL A 51 0.20 31.59 -5.58
CA VAL A 51 -1.04 30.82 -5.74
C VAL A 51 -2.22 31.79 -5.79
N GLY A 52 -2.69 32.09 -7.00
CA GLY A 52 -3.90 32.88 -7.22
C GLY A 52 -3.84 33.81 -8.43
N ARG A 53 -4.33 33.35 -9.58
CA ARG A 53 -4.91 34.26 -10.59
C ARG A 53 -6.13 34.93 -9.93
N GLY A 54 -5.97 36.13 -9.38
CA GLY A 54 -7.12 36.95 -8.99
C GLY A 54 -6.98 37.79 -7.73
N ASN A 55 -5.98 37.58 -6.89
CA ASN A 55 -5.66 38.52 -5.81
C ASN A 55 -4.16 38.47 -5.59
N LYS A 56 -3.54 39.62 -5.28
CA LYS A 56 -2.13 39.74 -4.91
C LYS A 56 -1.88 38.83 -3.71
N GLY A 57 -1.45 37.59 -3.98
CA GLY A 57 -1.17 36.56 -3.00
C GLY A 57 -0.06 37.05 -2.09
N SER A 58 -0.44 37.39 -0.87
CA SER A 58 0.42 37.85 0.20
C SER A 58 1.27 36.70 0.69
N GLY A 59 2.33 36.39 -0.06
CA GLY A 59 3.38 35.56 0.43
C GLY A 59 4.26 36.28 1.42
N LEU A 60 4.49 35.66 2.58
CA LEU A 60 5.53 36.09 3.51
C LEU A 60 6.91 35.78 2.89
N ASP A 61 7.55 36.77 2.27
CA ASP A 61 8.91 36.65 1.74
C ASP A 61 9.96 36.88 2.84
N ILE A 62 9.93 35.98 3.84
CA ILE A 62 10.88 35.94 4.97
C ILE A 62 12.29 35.63 4.46
N ALA A 63 12.40 34.97 3.31
CA ALA A 63 13.67 34.65 2.66
C ALA A 63 14.57 35.87 2.45
N ASN A 64 14.00 37.04 2.11
CA ASN A 64 14.78 38.26 1.95
C ASN A 64 15.43 38.75 3.25
N LEU A 65 14.84 38.47 4.41
CA LEU A 65 15.42 38.80 5.72
C LEU A 65 16.58 37.88 6.09
N LEU A 66 16.58 36.65 5.58
CA LEU A 66 17.62 35.64 5.86
C LEU A 66 18.86 35.79 4.95
N LYS A 67 18.70 36.31 3.73
CA LYS A 67 19.80 36.47 2.74
C LYS A 67 21.05 37.17 3.28
N PRO A 68 20.97 38.31 4.02
CA PRO A 68 22.15 38.99 4.56
C PRO A 68 22.89 38.15 5.60
N SER A 69 22.15 37.40 6.43
CA SER A 69 22.72 36.62 7.53
C SER A 69 23.35 35.32 7.04
N LEU A 70 22.73 34.65 6.06
CA LEU A 70 23.33 33.52 5.34
C LEU A 70 24.61 33.92 4.60
N GLY A 71 24.70 35.15 4.08
CA GLY A 71 25.90 35.66 3.42
C GLY A 71 27.12 35.87 4.32
N ARG A 72 26.90 35.96 5.63
CA ARG A 72 27.98 36.13 6.64
C ARG A 72 28.50 34.80 7.19
N GLY A 73 28.06 33.67 6.66
CA GLY A 73 28.57 32.35 7.03
C GLY A 73 27.90 31.71 8.24
N GLN A 74 26.64 32.04 8.53
CA GLN A 74 25.86 31.34 9.54
C GLN A 74 25.71 29.85 9.20
N LEU A 75 25.88 28.99 10.20
CA LEU A 75 25.61 27.56 10.10
C LEU A 75 24.10 27.32 10.16
N CYS A 76 23.49 27.23 8.98
CA CYS A 76 22.08 26.88 8.80
C CYS A 76 21.96 25.53 8.09
N ILE A 77 21.11 24.65 8.61
CA ILE A 77 20.68 23.42 7.96
C ILE A 77 19.21 23.62 7.56
N ALA A 78 18.90 23.32 6.31
CA ALA A 78 17.56 23.47 5.76
C ALA A 78 17.12 22.16 5.10
N SER A 79 15.87 21.75 5.30
CA SER A 79 15.27 20.60 4.61
C SER A 79 14.26 21.08 3.56
N THR A 80 14.18 20.39 2.44
CA THR A 80 13.16 20.61 1.40
C THR A 80 13.05 19.36 0.54
N THR A 81 11.91 19.17 -0.13
CA THR A 81 11.80 18.14 -1.16
C THR A 81 12.49 18.58 -2.45
N VAL A 82 12.82 17.60 -3.32
CA VAL A 82 13.47 17.87 -4.62
C VAL A 82 12.59 18.72 -5.53
N ASP A 83 11.29 18.49 -5.51
CA ASP A 83 10.34 19.21 -6.35
C ASP A 83 10.25 20.68 -5.93
N GLU A 84 10.13 20.95 -4.63
CA GLU A 84 10.11 22.31 -4.08
C GLU A 84 11.44 23.04 -4.24
N TYR A 85 12.57 22.31 -4.18
CA TYR A 85 13.87 22.89 -4.45
C TYR A 85 13.93 23.46 -5.88
N ARG A 86 13.44 22.71 -6.87
CA ARG A 86 13.41 23.15 -8.27
C ARG A 86 12.45 24.32 -8.50
N THR A 87 11.27 24.29 -7.88
CA THR A 87 10.24 25.31 -8.12
C THR A 87 10.49 26.61 -7.36
N HIS A 88 11.11 26.58 -6.18
CA HIS A 88 11.24 27.77 -5.32
C HIS A 88 12.69 28.18 -5.07
N PHE A 89 13.60 27.22 -4.83
CA PHE A 89 15.00 27.54 -4.47
C PHE A 89 15.89 27.78 -5.66
N GLU A 90 15.78 26.97 -6.71
CA GLU A 90 16.65 27.05 -7.89
C GLU A 90 16.43 28.33 -8.70
N ILE A 91 15.20 28.87 -8.64
CA ILE A 91 14.85 30.15 -9.27
C ILE A 91 15.56 31.33 -8.57
N ASP A 92 15.73 31.28 -7.24
CA ASP A 92 16.43 32.31 -6.49
C ASP A 92 17.94 32.07 -6.45
N LYS A 93 18.65 32.68 -7.42
CA LYS A 93 20.12 32.63 -7.52
C LYS A 93 20.85 33.11 -6.26
N ALA A 94 20.24 33.96 -5.43
CA ALA A 94 20.90 34.45 -4.22
C ALA A 94 20.93 33.38 -3.13
N LEU A 95 19.84 32.62 -2.96
CA LEU A 95 19.76 31.52 -2.00
C LEU A 95 20.51 30.29 -2.49
N ALA A 96 20.35 29.94 -3.77
CA ALA A 96 21.02 28.77 -4.37
C ALA A 96 22.56 28.85 -4.27
N ARG A 97 23.13 30.05 -4.20
CA ARG A 97 24.58 30.28 -4.00
C ARG A 97 25.03 30.20 -2.53
N ARG A 98 24.09 30.24 -1.59
CA ARG A 98 24.36 30.25 -0.13
C ARG A 98 24.22 28.87 0.50
N PHE A 99 23.43 28.00 -0.12
CA PHE A 99 23.23 26.62 0.32
C PHE A 99 24.01 25.65 -0.56
N GLN A 100 24.57 24.62 0.08
CA GLN A 100 25.11 23.45 -0.62
C GLN A 100 24.05 22.35 -0.62
N PRO A 101 23.59 21.87 -1.79
CA PRO A 101 22.62 20.79 -1.83
C PRO A 101 23.28 19.48 -1.40
N VAL A 102 22.69 18.83 -0.40
CA VAL A 102 23.05 17.48 0.04
C VAL A 102 21.88 16.56 -0.27
N MET A 103 22.04 15.68 -1.25
CA MET A 103 20.99 14.75 -1.66
C MET A 103 20.86 13.63 -0.65
N ILE A 104 19.67 13.50 -0.06
CA ILE A 104 19.31 12.40 0.83
C ILE A 104 18.41 11.46 0.03
N ASN A 105 18.87 10.25 -0.21
CA ASN A 105 18.12 9.24 -0.92
C ASN A 105 17.29 8.40 0.07
N GLU A 106 16.25 7.76 -0.47
CA GLU A 106 15.51 6.72 0.26
C GLU A 106 16.48 5.63 0.78
N PRO A 107 16.37 5.22 2.06
CA PRO A 107 17.21 4.17 2.62
C PRO A 107 16.98 2.83 1.91
N SER A 108 18.01 1.99 1.90
CA SER A 108 17.86 0.60 1.44
C SER A 108 16.89 -0.18 2.36
N GLN A 109 16.34 -1.30 1.87
CA GLN A 109 15.48 -2.15 2.71
C GLN A 109 16.21 -2.61 3.99
N GLU A 110 17.51 -2.91 3.91
CA GLU A 110 18.32 -3.32 5.05
C GLU A 110 18.55 -2.17 6.06
N ASP A 111 18.75 -0.95 5.56
CA ASP A 111 18.85 0.24 6.41
C ASP A 111 17.50 0.55 7.07
N ALA A 112 16.40 0.43 6.34
CA ALA A 112 15.05 0.66 6.87
C ALA A 112 14.72 -0.32 8.00
N VAL A 113 15.07 -1.61 7.86
CA VAL A 113 14.92 -2.60 8.95
C VAL A 113 15.73 -2.17 10.19
N ARG A 114 16.97 -1.70 10.02
CA ARG A 114 17.79 -1.20 11.13
C ARG A 114 17.17 0.02 11.82
N ILE A 115 16.59 0.94 11.06
CA ILE A 115 15.87 2.11 11.59
C ILE A 115 14.67 1.65 12.43
N LEU A 116 13.85 0.72 11.91
CA LEU A 116 12.68 0.18 12.62
C LEU A 116 13.08 -0.58 13.89
N LEU A 117 14.18 -1.33 13.87
CA LEU A 117 14.72 -1.98 15.06
C LEU A 117 15.11 -0.96 16.15
N GLY A 118 15.69 0.18 15.77
CA GLY A 118 16.00 1.27 16.69
C GLY A 118 14.77 1.97 17.26
N LEU A 119 13.68 2.01 16.48
CA LEU A 119 12.40 2.60 16.89
C LEU A 119 11.49 1.63 17.66
N ARG A 120 11.74 0.33 17.55
CA ARG A 120 10.89 -0.74 18.11
C ARG A 120 10.51 -0.48 19.57
N GLN A 121 11.49 -0.22 20.43
CA GLN A 121 11.25 -0.01 21.88
C GLN A 121 10.29 1.16 22.15
N LYS A 122 10.35 2.23 21.35
CA LYS A 122 9.48 3.39 21.52
C LYS A 122 8.03 3.05 21.15
N TYR A 123 7.82 2.35 20.03
CA TYR A 123 6.49 1.94 19.58
C TYR A 123 5.89 0.83 20.46
N GLU A 124 6.70 -0.11 20.94
CA GLU A 124 6.28 -1.13 21.92
C GLU A 124 5.77 -0.48 23.21
N ALA A 125 6.48 0.53 23.72
CA ALA A 125 6.07 1.27 24.90
C ALA A 125 4.81 2.13 24.65
N HIS A 126 4.69 2.75 23.47
CA HIS A 126 3.55 3.60 23.12
C HIS A 126 2.25 2.79 22.97
N HIS A 127 2.30 1.63 22.31
CA HIS A 127 1.12 0.80 22.03
C HIS A 127 0.89 -0.32 23.03
N ASN A 128 1.81 -0.50 23.98
CA ASN A 128 1.85 -1.61 24.94
C ASN A 128 1.75 -2.98 24.24
N CYS A 129 2.51 -3.16 23.15
CA CYS A 129 2.56 -4.39 22.36
C CYS A 129 4.02 -4.82 22.15
N ARG A 130 4.24 -6.04 21.64
CA ARG A 130 5.57 -6.54 21.26
C ARG A 130 5.62 -6.83 19.77
N PHE A 131 6.62 -6.31 19.07
CA PHE A 131 6.79 -6.57 17.65
C PHE A 131 7.80 -7.70 17.42
N THR A 132 7.38 -8.73 16.70
CA THR A 132 8.30 -9.79 16.26
C THR A 132 9.30 -9.26 15.22
N LEU A 133 10.48 -9.88 15.12
CA LEU A 133 11.46 -9.53 14.09
C LEU A 133 10.89 -9.74 12.68
N GLU A 134 10.09 -10.79 12.52
CA GLU A 134 9.40 -11.12 11.27
C GLU A 134 8.39 -10.04 10.88
N ALA A 135 7.67 -9.45 11.83
CA ALA A 135 6.76 -8.32 11.57
C ALA A 135 7.50 -7.10 11.03
N ILE A 136 8.69 -6.77 11.57
CA ILE A 136 9.49 -5.63 11.10
C ILE A 136 9.97 -5.87 9.66
N ASN A 137 10.49 -7.06 9.38
CA ASN A 137 10.91 -7.42 8.03
C ASN A 137 9.72 -7.42 7.05
N ALA A 138 8.56 -7.92 7.49
CA ALA A 138 7.33 -7.88 6.71
C ALA A 138 6.89 -6.45 6.42
N ALA A 139 6.97 -5.53 7.39
CA ALA A 139 6.60 -4.13 7.20
C ALA A 139 7.42 -3.46 6.09
N VAL A 140 8.74 -3.68 6.04
CA VAL A 140 9.59 -3.13 4.97
C VAL A 140 9.32 -3.78 3.63
N SER A 141 9.26 -5.12 3.59
CA SER A 141 9.03 -5.87 2.34
C SER A 141 7.66 -5.55 1.73
N LEU A 142 6.60 -5.60 2.55
CA LEU A 142 5.22 -5.37 2.11
C LEU A 142 5.01 -3.90 1.73
N SER A 143 5.52 -2.94 2.51
CA SER A 143 5.39 -1.52 2.13
C SER A 143 6.12 -1.21 0.83
N THR A 144 7.31 -1.78 0.61
CA THR A 144 8.05 -1.56 -0.65
C THR A 144 7.32 -2.15 -1.85
N ARG A 145 6.69 -3.32 -1.67
CA ARG A 145 6.03 -4.04 -2.76
C ARG A 145 4.64 -3.49 -3.08
N TYR A 146 3.88 -3.12 -2.06
CA TYR A 146 2.45 -2.79 -2.20
C TYR A 146 2.13 -1.30 -2.09
N ILE A 147 3.01 -0.48 -1.50
CA ILE A 147 2.82 0.97 -1.28
C ILE A 147 3.91 1.74 -2.06
N ALA A 148 3.56 2.17 -3.28
CA ALA A 148 4.51 2.76 -4.22
C ALA A 148 4.53 4.30 -4.22
N ASP A 149 3.48 4.94 -3.70
CA ASP A 149 3.32 6.40 -3.64
C ASP A 149 4.03 7.03 -2.43
N ARG A 150 4.60 6.21 -1.54
CA ARG A 150 5.34 6.64 -0.36
C ARG A 150 6.75 6.05 -0.34
N TYR A 151 7.64 6.74 0.36
CA TYR A 151 9.06 6.39 0.45
C TYR A 151 9.37 5.74 1.80
N LEU A 152 10.36 4.84 1.82
CA LEU A 152 10.98 4.35 3.05
C LEU A 152 11.74 5.49 3.76
N PRO A 153 11.89 5.44 5.09
CA PRO A 153 11.38 4.41 6.01
C PRO A 153 9.93 4.68 6.46
N ASP A 154 9.39 5.85 6.13
CA ASP A 154 8.13 6.41 6.62
C ASP A 154 6.95 5.45 6.44
N LYS A 155 6.74 4.93 5.22
CA LYS A 155 5.67 3.96 4.95
C LYS A 155 5.73 2.67 5.79
N ALA A 156 6.93 2.23 6.18
CA ALA A 156 7.09 1.02 6.98
C ALA A 156 6.87 1.32 8.47
N ILE A 157 7.23 2.52 8.93
CA ILE A 157 6.98 3.00 10.29
C ILE A 157 5.47 3.07 10.52
N ASP A 158 4.72 3.66 9.59
CA ASP A 158 3.27 3.79 9.74
C ASP A 158 2.55 2.44 9.74
N LEU A 159 3.00 1.47 8.94
CA LEU A 159 2.44 0.12 8.99
C LEU A 159 2.63 -0.53 10.37
N ILE A 160 3.78 -0.31 11.01
CA ILE A 160 4.03 -0.79 12.38
C ILE A 160 3.14 -0.07 13.38
N ASP A 161 3.02 1.26 13.24
CA ASP A 161 2.23 2.10 14.15
C ASP A 161 0.74 1.71 14.14
N GLU A 162 0.18 1.53 12.95
CA GLU A 162 -1.22 1.13 12.79
C GLU A 162 -1.46 -0.33 13.19
N ALA A 163 -0.52 -1.23 12.87
CA ALA A 163 -0.62 -2.63 13.33
C ALA A 163 -0.55 -2.73 14.86
N GLY A 164 0.31 -1.95 15.51
CA GLY A 164 0.39 -1.85 16.96
C GLY A 164 -0.92 -1.35 17.58
N SER A 165 -1.46 -0.24 17.04
CA SER A 165 -2.74 0.32 17.46
C SER A 165 -3.88 -0.69 17.32
N ARG A 166 -3.93 -1.39 16.18
CA ARG A 166 -4.95 -2.41 15.89
C ARG A 166 -4.86 -3.60 16.85
N ALA A 167 -3.66 -4.14 17.07
CA ALA A 167 -3.45 -5.27 17.97
C ALA A 167 -3.89 -4.95 19.41
N CYS A 168 -3.64 -3.72 19.86
CA CYS A 168 -4.11 -3.23 21.16
C CYS A 168 -5.64 -3.19 21.24
N ILE A 169 -6.30 -2.63 20.21
CA ILE A 169 -7.78 -2.57 20.13
C ILE A 169 -8.39 -3.97 20.11
N GLU A 170 -7.83 -4.90 19.34
CA GLU A 170 -8.31 -6.28 19.26
C GLU A 170 -8.14 -7.03 20.58
N ALA A 171 -6.98 -6.87 21.25
CA ALA A 171 -6.75 -7.46 22.56
C ALA A 171 -7.76 -6.93 23.59
N TYR A 172 -8.01 -5.61 23.60
CA TYR A 172 -9.01 -5.01 24.47
C TYR A 172 -10.43 -5.53 24.18
N ARG A 173 -10.80 -5.65 22.89
CA ARG A 173 -12.10 -6.19 22.48
C ARG A 173 -12.28 -7.64 22.93
N ARG A 174 -11.27 -8.50 22.71
CA ARG A 174 -11.28 -9.90 23.16
C ARG A 174 -11.47 -10.02 24.67
N LYS A 175 -10.76 -9.20 25.47
CA LYS A 175 -10.92 -9.15 26.94
C LYS A 175 -12.34 -8.78 27.34
N LYS A 176 -12.95 -7.79 26.67
CA LYS A 176 -14.34 -7.40 26.93
C LYS A 176 -15.32 -8.51 26.55
N GLU A 177 -15.15 -9.14 25.40
CA GLU A 177 -16.01 -10.24 24.93
C GLU A 177 -15.93 -11.44 25.87
N GLN A 178 -14.74 -11.83 26.33
CA GLN A 178 -14.57 -12.91 27.30
C GLN A 178 -15.24 -12.61 28.64
N LYS A 179 -15.06 -11.39 29.19
CA LYS A 179 -15.75 -10.98 30.42
C LYS A 179 -17.27 -10.99 30.25
N THR A 180 -17.76 -10.51 29.12
CA THR A 180 -19.20 -10.48 28.81
C THR A 180 -19.76 -11.89 28.60
N PHE A 181 -19.00 -12.77 27.94
CA PHE A 181 -19.35 -14.16 27.71
C PHE A 181 -19.48 -14.93 29.04
N ILE A 182 -18.52 -14.77 29.95
CA ILE A 182 -18.59 -15.31 31.31
C ILE A 182 -19.85 -14.77 32.01
N LEU A 183 -20.05 -13.46 32.06
CA LEU A 183 -21.22 -12.86 32.71
C LEU A 183 -22.58 -13.25 32.09
N SER A 184 -22.60 -13.80 30.87
CA SER A 184 -23.83 -14.17 30.15
C SER A 184 -24.20 -15.66 30.21
N LYS A 185 -23.34 -16.54 30.74
CA LYS A 185 -23.64 -17.97 30.86
C LYS A 185 -24.79 -18.20 31.85
N SER A 186 -25.68 -19.15 31.51
CA SER A 186 -26.77 -19.54 32.41
C SER A 186 -26.22 -20.28 33.64
N PRO A 187 -26.90 -20.23 34.81
CA PRO A 187 -26.47 -20.97 36.00
C PRO A 187 -26.28 -22.47 35.74
N ASP A 188 -27.07 -23.05 34.84
CA ASP A 188 -27.01 -24.48 34.53
C ASP A 188 -25.73 -24.87 33.78
N ASP A 189 -25.23 -24.02 32.88
CA ASP A 189 -23.98 -24.24 32.16
C ASP A 189 -22.78 -24.24 33.12
N TYR A 190 -22.80 -23.34 34.11
CA TYR A 190 -21.80 -23.32 35.17
C TYR A 190 -21.80 -24.61 36.00
N TRP A 191 -22.98 -25.11 36.37
CA TRP A 191 -23.09 -26.37 37.10
C TRP A 191 -22.67 -27.59 36.30
N GLN A 192 -22.75 -27.53 34.97
CA GLN A 192 -22.20 -28.58 34.10
C GLN A 192 -20.68 -28.51 34.05
N GLU A 193 -20.08 -27.33 33.86
CA GLU A 193 -18.63 -27.16 33.88
C GLU A 193 -18.03 -27.61 35.22
N ILE A 194 -18.58 -27.19 36.36
CA ILE A 194 -18.13 -27.63 37.69
C ILE A 194 -18.21 -29.15 37.83
N ARG A 195 -19.29 -29.78 37.36
CA ARG A 195 -19.43 -31.25 37.39
C ARG A 195 -18.39 -31.95 36.53
N THR A 196 -18.10 -31.43 35.33
CA THR A 196 -17.08 -32.04 34.47
C THR A 196 -15.68 -31.94 35.07
N VAL A 197 -15.35 -30.80 35.69
CA VAL A 197 -14.06 -30.61 36.38
C VAL A 197 -13.94 -31.52 37.60
N GLN A 198 -15.01 -31.66 38.40
CA GLN A 198 -15.04 -32.59 39.53
C GLN A 198 -14.87 -34.03 39.08
N ALA A 199 -15.57 -34.46 38.03
CA ALA A 199 -15.44 -35.80 37.48
C ALA A 199 -14.02 -36.07 36.93
N MET A 200 -13.41 -35.09 36.27
CA MET A 200 -12.00 -35.20 35.83
C MET A 200 -11.04 -35.31 37.03
N HIS A 201 -11.28 -34.55 38.10
CA HIS A 201 -10.46 -34.61 39.31
C HIS A 201 -10.57 -35.97 40.02
N GLU A 202 -11.77 -36.54 40.10
CA GLU A 202 -11.97 -37.90 40.62
C GLU A 202 -11.21 -38.95 39.80
N VAL A 203 -11.22 -38.84 38.47
CA VAL A 203 -10.46 -39.76 37.59
C VAL A 203 -8.95 -39.61 37.80
N VAL A 204 -8.44 -38.39 37.98
CA VAL A 204 -7.01 -38.14 38.28
C VAL A 204 -6.63 -38.68 39.67
N GLN A 205 -7.49 -38.50 40.69
CA GLN A 205 -7.25 -39.08 42.01
C GLN A 205 -7.29 -40.62 41.98
N ALA A 206 -8.25 -41.21 41.27
CA ALA A 206 -8.37 -42.66 41.14
C ALA A 206 -7.14 -43.28 40.44
N SER A 207 -6.58 -42.58 39.45
CA SER A 207 -5.34 -43.01 38.76
C SER A 207 -4.09 -42.85 39.63
N GLN A 208 -4.03 -41.87 40.52
CA GLN A 208 -2.95 -41.77 41.52
C GLN A 208 -3.01 -42.91 42.55
N LEU A 209 -4.21 -43.25 43.04
CA LEU A 209 -4.41 -44.36 44.00
C LEU A 209 -4.13 -45.75 43.40
N THR A 210 -4.29 -45.93 42.09
CA THR A 210 -3.91 -47.17 41.40
C THR A 210 -2.40 -47.27 41.13
N ASN A 211 -1.72 -46.14 40.97
CA ASN A 211 -0.25 -46.09 40.90
C ASN A 211 0.40 -46.40 42.25
N ASP A 212 -0.19 -46.01 43.38
CA ASP A 212 0.35 -46.32 44.72
C ASP A 212 0.29 -47.82 45.05
N ASN A 213 -0.66 -48.58 44.50
CA ASN A 213 -0.78 -50.03 44.70
C ASN A 213 0.10 -50.88 43.75
N SER A 214 0.76 -50.27 42.77
CA SER A 214 1.71 -50.94 41.86
C SER A 214 3.18 -50.64 42.17
N ALA A 215 3.46 -49.92 43.27
CA ALA A 215 4.80 -49.62 43.77
C ALA A 215 5.51 -50.80 44.48
N SER A 216 5.33 -52.01 43.98
CA SER A 216 6.17 -53.16 44.36
C SER A 216 6.52 -53.99 43.14
N SER A 217 7.25 -53.39 42.18
CA SER A 217 8.29 -54.03 41.35
C SER A 217 8.74 -53.12 40.21
N ILE A 218 10.06 -52.89 40.13
CA ILE A 218 10.87 -52.48 38.96
C ILE A 218 11.22 -50.99 38.87
N ASP A 219 12.46 -50.76 39.30
CA ASP A 219 13.39 -49.68 39.00
C ASP A 219 13.65 -49.55 37.48
N GLY A 220 13.70 -48.32 36.95
CA GLY A 220 14.22 -48.06 35.60
C GLY A 220 13.53 -46.96 34.79
N THR A 221 14.07 -45.74 34.90
CA THR A 221 14.11 -44.68 33.86
C THR A 221 12.80 -44.21 33.21
N GLY A 222 12.35 -43.03 33.66
CA GLY A 222 11.38 -42.21 32.94
C GLY A 222 10.76 -41.18 33.85
N GLU A 223 11.44 -40.05 34.08
CA GLU A 223 10.79 -38.82 34.53
C GLU A 223 9.74 -38.45 33.48
N ILE A 224 8.53 -38.95 33.65
CA ILE A 224 7.35 -38.40 33.01
C ILE A 224 7.03 -37.15 33.82
N THR A 225 7.68 -36.04 33.45
CA THR A 225 7.21 -34.69 33.75
C THR A 225 5.80 -34.56 33.20
N LEU A 226 4.83 -34.93 34.04
CA LEU A 226 3.42 -34.68 33.82
C LEU A 226 3.22 -33.18 34.04
N GLU A 227 3.70 -32.37 33.08
CA GLU A 227 3.36 -30.97 32.97
C GLU A 227 1.83 -30.90 32.95
N SER A 228 1.32 -30.35 34.04
CA SER A 228 -0.02 -29.87 34.25
C SER A 228 -0.63 -29.33 32.95
N ARG A 229 -1.42 -30.16 32.27
CA ARG A 229 -2.38 -29.75 31.23
C ARG A 229 -3.60 -29.05 31.84
N LEU A 230 -3.40 -28.24 32.87
CA LEU A 230 -4.29 -27.11 33.06
C LEU A 230 -3.94 -26.12 31.92
N PRO A 231 -4.92 -25.52 31.24
CA PRO A 231 -4.61 -24.34 30.43
C PRO A 231 -3.82 -23.41 31.34
N PRO A 232 -2.66 -22.86 30.91
CA PRO A 232 -2.01 -21.83 31.70
C PRO A 232 -3.10 -20.80 31.97
N ALA A 233 -3.34 -20.48 33.25
CA ALA A 233 -4.17 -19.35 33.60
C ALA A 233 -3.67 -18.21 32.71
N LEU A 234 -4.53 -17.77 31.78
CA LEU A 234 -4.15 -16.77 30.79
C LEU A 234 -3.60 -15.61 31.61
N ASN A 235 -2.28 -15.39 31.50
CA ASN A 235 -1.65 -14.24 32.12
C ASN A 235 -2.27 -13.03 31.42
N ASP A 236 -3.31 -12.47 32.03
CA ASP A 236 -4.16 -11.41 31.48
C ASP A 236 -3.38 -10.10 31.22
N ASP A 237 -2.10 -10.06 31.59
CA ASP A 237 -1.18 -8.92 31.48
C ASP A 237 -0.09 -9.09 30.41
N GLU A 238 -0.06 -10.17 29.62
CA GLU A 238 0.90 -10.22 28.51
C GLU A 238 0.52 -9.24 27.39
N PRO A 239 1.46 -8.39 26.95
CA PRO A 239 1.21 -7.44 25.87
C PRO A 239 0.94 -8.19 24.57
N PRO A 240 -0.03 -7.75 23.74
CA PRO A 240 -0.29 -8.36 22.45
C PRO A 240 0.98 -8.41 21.60
N VAL A 241 1.24 -9.58 21.01
CA VAL A 241 2.36 -9.79 20.10
C VAL A 241 1.89 -9.56 18.66
N VAL A 242 2.59 -8.70 17.94
CA VAL A 242 2.31 -8.35 16.55
C VAL A 242 3.20 -9.20 15.63
N GLY A 243 2.56 -9.98 14.78
CA GLY A 243 3.19 -10.87 13.80
C GLY A 243 3.22 -10.29 12.38
N PRO A 244 3.80 -11.03 11.42
CA PRO A 244 3.79 -10.65 10.01
C PRO A 244 2.36 -10.61 9.42
N ASP A 245 1.44 -11.44 9.93
CA ASP A 245 0.05 -11.47 9.47
C ASP A 245 -0.69 -10.17 9.80
N ASP A 246 -0.46 -9.59 10.99
CA ASP A 246 -1.08 -8.34 11.42
C ASP A 246 -0.65 -7.17 10.51
N ILE A 247 0.64 -7.13 10.16
CA ILE A 247 1.19 -6.17 9.20
C ILE A 247 0.54 -6.36 7.82
N ALA A 248 0.35 -7.61 7.40
CA ALA A 248 -0.33 -7.91 6.14
C ALA A 248 -1.80 -7.47 6.15
N VAL A 249 -2.52 -7.52 7.29
CA VAL A 249 -3.88 -6.96 7.42
C VAL A 249 -3.86 -5.48 7.07
N VAL A 250 -2.97 -4.71 7.71
CA VAL A 250 -2.91 -3.25 7.57
C VAL A 250 -2.46 -2.86 6.17
N ALA A 251 -1.43 -3.52 5.64
CA ALA A 251 -1.00 -3.31 4.26
C ALA A 251 -2.12 -3.61 3.26
N SER A 252 -2.98 -4.60 3.55
CA SER A 252 -4.15 -4.90 2.72
C SER A 252 -5.21 -3.80 2.78
N LEU A 253 -5.44 -3.23 3.97
CA LEU A 253 -6.38 -2.13 4.16
C LEU A 253 -5.96 -0.89 3.37
N TRP A 254 -4.67 -0.54 3.42
CA TRP A 254 -4.11 0.64 2.75
C TRP A 254 -4.08 0.48 1.23
N SER A 255 -3.65 -0.69 0.77
CA SER A 255 -3.52 -0.96 -0.66
C SER A 255 -4.86 -1.34 -1.31
N GLY A 256 -5.85 -1.77 -0.52
CA GLY A 256 -7.13 -2.28 -1.00
C GLY A 256 -7.04 -3.70 -1.59
N ILE A 257 -5.90 -4.39 -1.45
CA ILE A 257 -5.65 -5.73 -2.00
C ILE A 257 -5.43 -6.70 -0.85
N PRO A 258 -6.01 -7.91 -0.87
CA PRO A 258 -5.79 -8.91 0.18
C PRO A 258 -4.36 -9.50 0.10
N VAL A 259 -3.39 -8.83 0.74
CA VAL A 259 -1.99 -9.26 0.86
C VAL A 259 -1.87 -10.59 1.62
N GLN A 260 -2.76 -10.83 2.58
CA GLN A 260 -2.81 -12.06 3.38
C GLN A 260 -3.05 -13.32 2.53
N GLN A 261 -3.92 -13.22 1.54
CA GLN A 261 -4.24 -14.35 0.65
C GLN A 261 -3.06 -14.74 -0.25
N LEU A 262 -2.16 -13.78 -0.52
CA LEU A 262 -0.98 -13.99 -1.36
C LEU A 262 0.18 -14.63 -0.58
N THR A 263 0.37 -14.29 0.69
CA THR A 263 1.60 -14.67 1.42
C THR A 263 1.60 -16.13 1.92
N ALA A 264 0.46 -16.67 2.36
CA ALA A 264 0.41 -18.00 2.99
C ALA A 264 0.06 -19.16 2.03
N ASN A 265 -0.52 -18.91 0.84
CA ASN A 265 -0.99 -19.95 -0.08
C ASN A 265 -0.94 -19.57 -1.58
N GLU A 266 0.05 -18.78 -1.99
CA GLU A 266 0.21 -18.33 -3.39
C GLU A 266 0.22 -19.50 -4.41
N ARG A 267 0.85 -20.63 -4.05
CA ARG A 267 0.88 -21.83 -4.92
C ARG A 267 -0.49 -22.46 -5.09
N LYS A 268 -1.26 -22.57 -4.00
CA LYS A 268 -2.60 -23.18 -4.02
C LYS A 268 -3.57 -22.30 -4.80
N PHE A 269 -3.51 -20.99 -4.56
CA PHE A 269 -4.28 -20.00 -5.30
C PHE A 269 -4.03 -20.07 -6.82
N LEU A 270 -2.76 -20.22 -7.24
CA LEU A 270 -2.43 -20.37 -8.67
C LEU A 270 -2.99 -21.66 -9.28
N VAL A 271 -3.04 -22.75 -8.52
CA VAL A 271 -3.64 -24.01 -8.97
C VAL A 271 -5.16 -23.85 -9.15
N ASP A 272 -5.82 -23.15 -8.22
CA ASP A 272 -7.28 -23.04 -8.15
C ASP A 272 -7.86 -21.94 -9.06
N LEU A 273 -7.04 -20.99 -9.57
CA LEU A 273 -7.50 -19.86 -10.39
C LEU A 273 -8.34 -20.28 -11.61
N GLU A 274 -7.95 -21.37 -12.28
CA GLU A 274 -8.64 -21.85 -13.48
C GLU A 274 -10.05 -22.36 -13.15
N GLU A 275 -10.18 -23.07 -12.02
CA GLU A 275 -11.45 -23.60 -11.53
C GLU A 275 -12.37 -22.47 -11.05
N GLU A 276 -11.84 -21.46 -10.36
CA GLU A 276 -12.62 -20.29 -9.94
C GLU A 276 -13.16 -19.49 -11.13
N LEU A 277 -12.38 -19.34 -12.21
CA LEU A 277 -12.85 -18.68 -13.43
C LEU A 277 -13.94 -19.49 -14.14
N ARG A 278 -13.80 -20.83 -14.20
CA ARG A 278 -14.80 -21.72 -14.83
C ARG A 278 -16.14 -21.72 -14.09
N LYS A 279 -16.16 -21.52 -12.77
CA LYS A 279 -17.41 -21.41 -12.00
C LYS A 279 -18.28 -20.24 -12.46
N ARG A 280 -17.67 -19.16 -12.97
CA ARG A 280 -18.36 -17.92 -13.35
C ARG A 280 -18.52 -17.73 -14.85
N VAL A 281 -17.57 -18.23 -15.66
CA VAL A 281 -17.59 -18.07 -17.12
C VAL A 281 -17.77 -19.43 -17.79
N ILE A 282 -18.91 -19.61 -18.46
CA ILE A 282 -19.28 -20.86 -19.11
C ILE A 282 -18.92 -20.79 -20.60
N GLY A 283 -18.30 -21.86 -21.12
CA GLY A 283 -18.08 -22.03 -22.57
C GLY A 283 -16.90 -21.28 -23.17
N GLN A 284 -16.02 -20.71 -22.34
CA GLN A 284 -14.81 -19.97 -22.77
C GLN A 284 -13.51 -20.64 -22.27
N ASP A 285 -13.46 -21.98 -22.30
CA ASP A 285 -12.37 -22.77 -21.68
C ASP A 285 -10.99 -22.42 -22.22
N GLU A 286 -10.88 -22.15 -23.54
CA GLU A 286 -9.62 -21.76 -24.17
C GLU A 286 -9.11 -20.41 -23.62
N ALA A 287 -10.01 -19.42 -23.49
CA ALA A 287 -9.68 -18.11 -22.94
C ALA A 287 -9.29 -18.21 -21.46
N VAL A 288 -10.05 -18.99 -20.67
CA VAL A 288 -9.76 -19.22 -19.25
C VAL A 288 -8.39 -19.91 -19.07
N SER A 289 -8.07 -20.92 -19.88
CA SER A 289 -6.77 -21.60 -19.82
C SER A 289 -5.61 -20.68 -20.23
N ALA A 290 -5.80 -19.85 -21.26
CA ALA A 290 -4.81 -18.87 -21.70
C ALA A 290 -4.51 -17.82 -20.63
N ILE A 291 -5.55 -17.31 -19.95
CA ILE A 291 -5.44 -16.35 -18.85
C ILE A 291 -4.65 -16.97 -17.70
N SER A 292 -5.09 -18.15 -17.24
CA SER A 292 -4.44 -18.88 -16.14
C SER A 292 -2.97 -19.13 -16.44
N ARG A 293 -2.61 -19.52 -17.67
CA ARG A 293 -1.22 -19.73 -18.07
C ARG A 293 -0.39 -18.44 -18.02
N ALA A 294 -0.93 -17.31 -18.49
CA ALA A 294 -0.22 -16.04 -18.48
C ALA A 294 0.03 -15.53 -17.06
N VAL A 295 -0.99 -15.60 -16.19
CA VAL A 295 -0.87 -15.21 -14.78
C VAL A 295 0.13 -16.11 -14.03
N LYS A 296 0.06 -17.43 -14.24
CA LYS A 296 1.02 -18.40 -13.68
C LYS A 296 2.45 -18.05 -14.07
N ARG A 297 2.72 -17.80 -15.37
CA ARG A 297 4.06 -17.40 -15.87
C ARG A 297 4.61 -16.15 -15.18
N SER A 298 3.77 -15.13 -15.00
CA SER A 298 4.17 -13.91 -14.31
C SER A 298 4.57 -14.16 -12.86
N ARG A 299 3.91 -15.09 -12.18
CA ARG A 299 4.13 -15.35 -10.75
C ARG A 299 5.31 -16.26 -10.47
N VAL A 300 5.66 -17.16 -11.38
CA VAL A 300 6.88 -17.98 -11.27
C VAL A 300 8.15 -17.24 -11.68
N GLY A 301 8.08 -15.92 -11.91
CA GLY A 301 9.24 -15.11 -12.26
C GLY A 301 9.78 -15.34 -13.67
N LEU A 302 9.04 -16.03 -14.55
CA LEU A 302 9.39 -16.25 -15.96
C LEU A 302 8.99 -15.07 -16.86
N LYS A 303 8.66 -13.93 -16.26
CA LYS A 303 8.28 -12.69 -16.91
C LYS A 303 9.34 -11.64 -16.60
N ASP A 304 9.56 -10.76 -17.55
CA ASP A 304 10.29 -9.52 -17.35
C ASP A 304 9.73 -8.71 -16.14
N PRO A 305 10.53 -8.46 -15.08
CA PRO A 305 10.09 -7.73 -13.90
C PRO A 305 9.57 -6.33 -14.17
N ASP A 306 9.98 -5.70 -15.28
CA ASP A 306 9.62 -4.33 -15.58
C ASP A 306 8.26 -4.18 -16.27
N ARG A 307 7.72 -5.25 -16.87
CA ARG A 307 6.49 -5.21 -17.67
C ARG A 307 5.21 -5.44 -16.83
N PRO A 308 3.99 -5.22 -17.36
CA PRO A 308 2.74 -5.58 -16.68
C PRO A 308 2.56 -7.08 -16.48
N ILE A 309 1.78 -7.51 -15.47
CA ILE A 309 1.55 -8.93 -15.08
C ILE A 309 1.21 -9.78 -16.30
N ALA A 310 0.25 -9.31 -17.08
CA ALA A 310 -0.04 -9.85 -18.39
C ALA A 310 -0.70 -8.77 -19.24
N ALA A 311 -0.53 -8.88 -20.55
CA ALA A 311 -1.27 -8.11 -21.54
C ALA A 311 -2.04 -9.09 -22.42
N MET A 312 -3.34 -8.88 -22.57
CA MET A 312 -4.25 -9.79 -23.27
C MET A 312 -5.19 -9.02 -24.19
N LEU A 313 -5.52 -9.62 -25.32
CA LEU A 313 -6.53 -9.13 -26.25
C LEU A 313 -7.64 -10.18 -26.38
N PHE A 314 -8.86 -9.82 -26.00
CA PHE A 314 -10.05 -10.66 -26.14
C PHE A 314 -10.80 -10.29 -27.41
N CYS A 315 -10.79 -11.19 -28.39
CA CYS A 315 -11.50 -11.03 -29.66
C CYS A 315 -12.78 -11.88 -29.69
N GLY A 316 -13.85 -11.37 -30.30
CA GLY A 316 -15.12 -12.10 -30.41
C GLY A 316 -16.31 -11.19 -30.73
N PRO A 317 -17.53 -11.71 -30.88
CA PRO A 317 -18.74 -10.89 -30.97
C PRO A 317 -19.08 -10.22 -29.63
N THR A 318 -19.97 -9.23 -29.68
CA THR A 318 -20.54 -8.63 -28.47
C THR A 318 -21.40 -9.66 -27.73
N GLY A 319 -21.49 -9.54 -26.40
CA GLY A 319 -22.33 -10.42 -25.57
C GLY A 319 -21.78 -11.80 -25.24
N VAL A 320 -20.60 -12.20 -25.75
CA VAL A 320 -19.99 -13.51 -25.44
C VAL A 320 -19.30 -13.61 -24.07
N GLY A 321 -19.28 -12.51 -23.30
CA GLY A 321 -18.76 -12.51 -21.93
C GLY A 321 -17.30 -12.04 -21.78
N LYS A 322 -16.70 -11.33 -22.75
CA LYS A 322 -15.32 -10.78 -22.62
C LYS A 322 -15.14 -9.91 -21.37
N THR A 323 -16.08 -8.98 -21.16
CA THR A 323 -16.09 -8.09 -20.00
C THR A 323 -16.35 -8.87 -18.71
N GLU A 324 -17.20 -9.91 -18.76
CA GLU A 324 -17.50 -10.74 -17.59
C GLU A 324 -16.31 -11.58 -17.16
N LEU A 325 -15.54 -12.12 -18.11
CA LEU A 325 -14.28 -12.81 -17.86
C LEU A 325 -13.25 -11.89 -17.20
N THR A 326 -13.23 -10.62 -17.58
CA THR A 326 -12.36 -9.61 -16.96
C THR A 326 -12.77 -9.32 -15.52
N LYS A 327 -14.08 -9.18 -15.24
CA LYS A 327 -14.60 -9.01 -13.87
C LYS A 327 -14.32 -10.24 -12.99
N ALA A 328 -14.53 -11.44 -13.54
CA ALA A 328 -14.22 -12.69 -12.87
C ALA A 328 -12.72 -12.78 -12.50
N LEU A 329 -11.85 -12.33 -13.42
CA LEU A 329 -10.41 -12.25 -13.19
C LEU A 329 -10.07 -11.23 -12.10
N ALA A 330 -10.66 -10.03 -12.13
CA ALA A 330 -10.42 -9.00 -11.10
C ALA A 330 -10.80 -9.53 -9.70
N ARG A 331 -11.98 -10.14 -9.58
CA ARG A 331 -12.44 -10.75 -8.32
C ARG A 331 -11.55 -11.88 -7.85
N SER A 332 -11.21 -12.80 -8.74
CA SER A 332 -10.44 -13.99 -8.36
C SER A 332 -9.01 -13.61 -8.00
N TYR A 333 -8.38 -12.72 -8.78
CA TYR A 333 -6.96 -12.40 -8.67
C TYR A 333 -6.64 -11.26 -7.69
N PHE A 334 -7.47 -10.21 -7.65
CA PHE A 334 -7.28 -9.06 -6.75
C PHE A 334 -8.27 -9.04 -5.58
N GLY A 335 -9.15 -10.04 -5.47
CA GLY A 335 -10.13 -10.17 -4.38
C GLY A 335 -11.40 -9.33 -4.55
N SER A 336 -11.43 -8.36 -5.47
CA SER A 336 -12.56 -7.48 -5.70
C SER A 336 -12.81 -7.18 -7.18
N GLU A 337 -14.08 -7.08 -7.57
CA GLU A 337 -14.48 -6.57 -8.89
C GLU A 337 -14.23 -5.07 -9.04
N SER A 338 -14.23 -4.32 -7.92
CA SER A 338 -13.94 -2.88 -7.92
C SER A 338 -12.47 -2.57 -8.22
N ALA A 339 -11.59 -3.57 -8.16
CA ALA A 339 -10.20 -3.44 -8.58
C ALA A 339 -10.04 -3.41 -10.10
N MET A 340 -11.12 -3.39 -10.88
CA MET A 340 -11.09 -3.23 -12.34
C MET A 340 -11.29 -1.76 -12.74
N LEU A 341 -10.27 -1.17 -13.37
CA LEU A 341 -10.38 0.11 -14.06
C LEU A 341 -10.90 -0.12 -15.48
N ARG A 342 -12.13 0.29 -15.77
CA ARG A 342 -12.71 0.20 -17.13
C ARG A 342 -12.62 1.53 -17.86
N LEU A 343 -12.08 1.50 -19.06
CA LEU A 343 -12.00 2.63 -19.98
C LEU A 343 -12.66 2.24 -21.31
N ASP A 344 -13.69 2.97 -21.70
CA ASP A 344 -14.36 2.79 -23.00
C ASP A 344 -13.58 3.56 -24.07
N MET A 345 -13.01 2.84 -25.05
CA MET A 345 -12.18 3.46 -26.08
C MET A 345 -12.98 4.28 -27.09
N SER A 346 -14.32 4.17 -27.10
CA SER A 346 -15.19 5.08 -27.86
C SER A 346 -15.14 6.52 -27.35
N GLU A 347 -14.81 6.75 -26.07
CA GLU A 347 -14.59 8.10 -25.53
C GLU A 347 -13.24 8.71 -25.97
N TYR A 348 -12.33 7.87 -26.48
CA TYR A 348 -10.97 8.24 -26.86
C TYR A 348 -10.72 8.19 -28.37
N MET A 349 -11.75 8.45 -29.17
CA MET A 349 -11.66 8.51 -30.64
C MET A 349 -10.88 9.72 -31.15
N GLU A 350 -10.79 10.79 -30.37
CA GLU A 350 -10.22 12.07 -30.79
C GLU A 350 -8.88 12.34 -30.11
N ARG A 351 -7.97 13.01 -30.81
CA ARG A 351 -6.61 13.24 -30.32
C ARG A 351 -6.54 13.99 -28.98
N HIS A 352 -7.46 14.91 -28.73
CA HIS A 352 -7.46 15.70 -27.49
C HIS A 352 -8.02 14.93 -26.29
N THR A 353 -8.83 13.89 -26.49
CA THR A 353 -9.29 13.02 -25.39
C THR A 353 -8.21 12.04 -24.97
N VAL A 354 -7.30 11.64 -25.88
CA VAL A 354 -6.10 10.83 -25.53
C VAL A 354 -5.25 11.51 -24.46
N SER A 355 -5.06 12.84 -24.53
CA SER A 355 -4.31 13.59 -23.53
C SER A 355 -4.90 13.47 -22.12
N LYS A 356 -6.21 13.21 -21.99
CA LYS A 356 -6.86 13.01 -20.67
C LYS A 356 -6.43 11.69 -20.00
N LEU A 357 -5.96 10.69 -20.75
CA LEU A 357 -5.50 9.42 -20.18
C LEU A 357 -4.20 9.58 -19.40
N ILE A 358 -3.23 10.30 -19.98
CA ILE A 358 -1.89 10.46 -19.40
C ILE A 358 -1.80 11.74 -18.57
N GLY A 359 -2.41 12.82 -19.03
CA GLY A 359 -2.32 14.16 -18.46
C GLY A 359 -2.19 15.21 -19.55
N THR A 360 -2.80 16.36 -19.35
CA THR A 360 -2.74 17.47 -20.31
C THR A 360 -1.32 18.08 -20.31
N PRO A 361 -0.69 18.35 -21.47
CA PRO A 361 0.66 18.92 -21.53
C PRO A 361 0.73 20.39 -21.05
N PRO A 362 1.94 20.90 -20.70
CA PRO A 362 2.14 22.29 -20.29
C PRO A 362 1.55 23.30 -21.28
N GLY A 363 0.76 24.24 -20.77
CA GLY A 363 0.17 25.34 -21.56
C GLY A 363 -1.28 25.12 -22.02
N TYR A 364 -1.89 23.97 -21.72
CA TYR A 364 -3.29 23.66 -22.04
C TYR A 364 -4.19 23.70 -20.80
N VAL A 365 -5.50 23.93 -20.99
CA VAL A 365 -6.48 23.93 -19.88
C VAL A 365 -6.57 22.52 -19.28
N GLY A 366 -6.41 22.41 -17.96
CA GLY A 366 -6.27 21.12 -17.25
C GLY A 366 -4.83 20.68 -17.03
N TYR A 367 -3.82 21.49 -17.40
CA TYR A 367 -2.44 21.27 -16.99
C TYR A 367 -2.31 21.30 -15.46
N GLY A 368 -1.77 20.22 -14.89
CA GLY A 368 -1.69 20.02 -13.44
C GLY A 368 -2.67 18.96 -12.91
N GLU A 369 -3.74 18.66 -13.65
CA GLU A 369 -4.59 17.50 -13.39
C GLU A 369 -3.90 16.26 -14.00
N GLY A 370 -3.51 15.30 -13.16
CA GLY A 370 -2.91 14.05 -13.63
C GLY A 370 -3.89 13.27 -14.51
N GLY A 371 -3.37 12.45 -15.42
CA GLY A 371 -4.20 11.66 -16.31
C GLY A 371 -5.10 10.66 -15.58
N ILE A 372 -6.24 10.34 -16.19
CA ILE A 372 -7.21 9.38 -15.63
C ILE A 372 -6.56 8.01 -15.39
N LEU A 373 -5.76 7.53 -16.35
CA LEU A 373 -5.09 6.23 -16.25
C LEU A 373 -3.88 6.28 -15.30
N THR A 374 -3.05 7.31 -15.41
CA THR A 374 -1.83 7.46 -14.61
C THR A 374 -2.15 7.68 -13.13
N GLU A 375 -3.18 8.48 -12.81
CA GLU A 375 -3.65 8.70 -11.45
C GLU A 375 -4.33 7.46 -10.86
N ALA A 376 -5.18 6.77 -11.63
CA ALA A 376 -5.86 5.56 -11.15
C ALA A 376 -4.84 4.46 -10.79
N ILE A 377 -3.82 4.28 -11.62
CA ILE A 377 -2.75 3.29 -11.40
C ILE A 377 -1.85 3.70 -10.25
N ARG A 378 -1.56 5.01 -10.07
CA ARG A 378 -0.80 5.46 -8.90
C ARG A 378 -1.53 5.17 -7.59
N LYS A 379 -2.84 5.42 -7.56
CA LYS A 379 -3.68 5.15 -6.37
C LYS A 379 -3.87 3.66 -6.11
N GLN A 380 -4.03 2.86 -7.16
CA GLN A 380 -4.22 1.41 -7.07
C GLN A 380 -3.35 0.68 -8.11
N PRO A 381 -2.07 0.39 -7.79
CA PRO A 381 -1.13 -0.25 -8.73
C PRO A 381 -1.50 -1.69 -9.10
N PHE A 382 -2.28 -2.37 -8.25
CA PHE A 382 -2.72 -3.75 -8.44
C PHE A 382 -4.17 -3.75 -8.91
N THR A 383 -4.34 -3.59 -10.22
CA THR A 383 -5.65 -3.46 -10.85
C THR A 383 -5.69 -4.21 -12.16
N VAL A 384 -6.90 -4.57 -12.60
CA VAL A 384 -7.15 -4.95 -13.99
C VAL A 384 -7.53 -3.71 -14.76
N VAL A 385 -6.73 -3.32 -15.75
CA VAL A 385 -7.07 -2.25 -16.70
C VAL A 385 -7.77 -2.87 -17.89
N LEU A 386 -9.06 -2.55 -18.05
CA LEU A 386 -9.88 -2.96 -19.17
C LEU A 386 -10.01 -1.81 -20.19
N LEU A 387 -9.44 -2.00 -21.37
CA LEU A 387 -9.62 -1.13 -22.53
C LEU A 387 -10.68 -1.76 -23.44
N ASP A 388 -11.91 -1.25 -23.34
CA ASP A 388 -13.06 -1.82 -24.05
C ASP A 388 -13.14 -1.25 -25.48
N GLU A 389 -13.43 -2.11 -26.46
CA GLU A 389 -13.56 -1.73 -27.89
C GLU A 389 -12.32 -1.02 -28.46
N ILE A 390 -11.15 -1.60 -28.27
CA ILE A 390 -9.86 -0.99 -28.65
C ILE A 390 -9.77 -0.58 -30.13
N GLU A 391 -10.54 -1.20 -31.03
CA GLU A 391 -10.62 -0.79 -32.43
C GLU A 391 -11.21 0.60 -32.67
N LYS A 392 -11.90 1.18 -31.68
CA LYS A 392 -12.47 2.53 -31.74
C LYS A 392 -11.48 3.61 -31.28
N ALA A 393 -10.41 3.23 -30.59
CA ALA A 393 -9.43 4.15 -30.05
C ALA A 393 -8.73 4.97 -31.16
N HIS A 394 -8.36 6.21 -30.83
CA HIS A 394 -7.45 6.99 -31.66
C HIS A 394 -6.08 6.28 -31.80
N PRO A 395 -5.41 6.34 -32.96
CA PRO A 395 -4.11 5.68 -33.18
C PRO A 395 -3.03 6.01 -32.14
N ASP A 396 -3.01 7.24 -31.61
CA ASP A 396 -2.05 7.67 -30.58
C ASP A 396 -2.13 6.83 -29.28
N ILE A 397 -3.27 6.18 -28.98
CA ILE A 397 -3.38 5.26 -27.84
C ILE A 397 -2.46 4.06 -28.02
N PHE A 398 -2.30 3.53 -29.24
CA PHE A 398 -1.42 2.39 -29.47
C PHE A 398 0.04 2.73 -29.18
N ASN A 399 0.48 3.98 -29.41
CA ASN A 399 1.82 4.41 -29.05
C ASN A 399 2.04 4.38 -27.54
N ILE A 400 1.02 4.81 -26.77
CA ILE A 400 1.03 4.74 -25.31
C ILE A 400 1.08 3.28 -24.84
N LEU A 401 0.29 2.40 -25.46
CA LEU A 401 0.26 0.98 -25.12
C LEU A 401 1.57 0.28 -25.46
N LEU A 402 2.22 0.63 -26.58
CA LEU A 402 3.54 0.12 -26.94
C LEU A 402 4.58 0.48 -25.86
N GLN A 403 4.64 1.75 -25.47
CA GLN A 403 5.51 2.20 -24.37
C GLN A 403 5.22 1.42 -23.07
N LEU A 404 3.94 1.24 -22.74
CA LEU A 404 3.53 0.50 -21.55
C LEU A 404 3.94 -0.99 -21.61
N PHE A 405 3.85 -1.64 -22.76
CA PHE A 405 4.21 -3.05 -22.90
C PHE A 405 5.72 -3.29 -22.98
N GLU A 406 6.50 -2.30 -23.43
CA GLU A 406 7.95 -2.36 -23.52
C GLU A 406 8.61 -1.98 -22.18
N ASP A 407 8.31 -0.79 -21.67
CA ASP A 407 8.97 -0.19 -20.49
C ASP A 407 8.22 -0.45 -19.18
N GLY A 408 6.93 -0.81 -19.26
CA GLY A 408 6.07 -1.05 -18.10
C GLY A 408 5.84 0.15 -17.19
N HIS A 409 6.17 1.36 -17.67
CA HIS A 409 5.89 2.61 -16.98
C HIS A 409 5.37 3.64 -17.98
N LEU A 410 4.49 4.52 -17.51
CA LEU A 410 4.10 5.73 -18.25
C LEU A 410 4.59 6.96 -17.50
N THR A 411 4.94 8.00 -18.25
CA THR A 411 5.28 9.30 -17.67
C THR A 411 4.10 10.23 -17.84
N ASP A 412 3.58 10.75 -16.73
CA ASP A 412 2.51 11.77 -16.71
C ASP A 412 3.05 13.12 -17.26
N SER A 413 2.17 14.06 -17.58
CA SER A 413 2.52 15.40 -18.07
C SER A 413 3.34 16.23 -17.07
N GLN A 414 3.34 15.84 -15.79
CA GLN A 414 4.20 16.41 -14.74
C GLN A 414 5.61 15.79 -14.68
N GLY A 415 5.93 14.82 -15.54
CA GLY A 415 7.22 14.11 -15.52
C GLY A 415 7.31 13.00 -14.48
N ARG A 416 6.21 12.68 -13.79
CA ARG A 416 6.14 11.58 -12.81
C ARG A 416 6.04 10.25 -13.53
N ARG A 417 6.88 9.28 -13.15
CA ARG A 417 6.85 7.91 -13.68
C ARG A 417 5.87 7.05 -12.88
N VAL A 418 4.91 6.44 -13.56
CA VAL A 418 3.90 5.54 -12.99
C VAL A 418 4.17 4.11 -13.44
N SER A 419 4.28 3.18 -12.49
CA SER A 419 4.61 1.78 -12.75
C SER A 419 3.36 0.93 -12.99
N PHE A 420 3.39 0.12 -14.05
CA PHE A 420 2.33 -0.83 -14.42
C PHE A 420 2.73 -2.28 -14.12
N LYS A 421 3.86 -2.52 -13.43
CA LYS A 421 4.40 -3.86 -13.14
C LYS A 421 3.38 -4.81 -12.49
N ASN A 422 2.51 -4.24 -11.66
CA ASN A 422 1.50 -4.91 -10.85
C ASN A 422 0.09 -4.88 -11.48
N ALA A 423 -0.06 -4.27 -12.66
CA ALA A 423 -1.33 -4.19 -13.37
C ALA A 423 -1.50 -5.35 -14.36
N LEU A 424 -2.74 -5.76 -14.58
CA LEU A 424 -3.13 -6.71 -15.63
C LEU A 424 -3.87 -5.95 -16.73
N MET A 425 -3.33 -5.97 -17.94
CA MET A 425 -3.86 -5.23 -19.08
C MET A 425 -4.76 -6.14 -19.91
N VAL A 426 -6.04 -5.80 -20.03
CA VAL A 426 -7.02 -6.49 -20.88
C VAL A 426 -7.57 -5.52 -21.90
N MET A 427 -7.49 -5.88 -23.17
CA MET A 427 -8.13 -5.18 -24.27
C MET A 427 -9.26 -6.05 -24.81
N THR A 428 -10.41 -5.47 -25.13
CA THR A 428 -11.46 -6.18 -25.88
C THR A 428 -11.54 -5.63 -27.28
N SER A 429 -11.86 -6.50 -28.23
CA SER A 429 -12.15 -6.08 -29.60
C SER A 429 -13.27 -6.88 -30.21
N ASN A 430 -14.19 -6.21 -30.90
CA ASN A 430 -15.26 -6.87 -31.67
C ASN A 430 -14.82 -7.30 -33.06
N VAL A 431 -13.53 -7.12 -33.39
CA VAL A 431 -12.91 -7.65 -34.60
C VAL A 431 -12.98 -9.18 -34.60
N GLY A 432 -13.34 -9.75 -35.74
CA GLY A 432 -13.52 -11.20 -35.92
C GLY A 432 -14.97 -11.69 -35.82
N SER A 433 -15.92 -10.84 -35.41
CA SER A 433 -17.35 -11.18 -35.32
C SER A 433 -17.93 -11.76 -36.61
N ALA A 434 -17.58 -11.20 -37.77
CA ALA A 434 -18.07 -11.69 -39.06
C ALA A 434 -17.49 -13.05 -39.46
N ALA A 435 -16.24 -13.34 -39.08
CA ALA A 435 -15.61 -14.65 -39.32
C ALA A 435 -16.17 -15.72 -38.38
N ILE A 436 -16.38 -15.36 -37.10
CA ILE A 436 -16.95 -16.24 -36.07
C ILE A 436 -18.43 -16.53 -36.37
N ALA A 437 -19.23 -15.52 -36.72
CA ALA A 437 -20.63 -15.69 -37.11
C ALA A 437 -20.78 -16.56 -38.38
N LYS A 438 -19.89 -16.40 -39.36
CA LYS A 438 -19.84 -17.29 -40.54
C LYS A 438 -19.47 -18.73 -40.18
N GLY A 439 -18.54 -18.93 -39.25
CA GLY A 439 -18.19 -20.24 -38.71
C GLY A 439 -19.36 -20.90 -37.99
N TRP A 440 -20.10 -20.14 -37.18
CA TRP A 440 -21.25 -20.63 -36.43
C TRP A 440 -22.44 -21.00 -37.34
N ALA A 441 -22.72 -20.19 -38.36
CA ALA A 441 -23.70 -20.50 -39.41
C ALA A 441 -23.33 -21.72 -40.27
N ARG A 442 -22.04 -22.08 -40.32
CA ARG A 442 -21.55 -23.28 -41.00
C ARG A 442 -21.68 -24.52 -40.11
N LEU A 443 -21.46 -24.40 -38.80
CA LEU A 443 -21.68 -25.48 -37.82
C LEU A 443 -23.16 -25.86 -37.65
N HIS A 444 -24.07 -24.87 -37.61
CA HIS A 444 -25.51 -25.17 -37.54
C HIS A 444 -26.06 -25.83 -38.81
N ARG A 445 -25.47 -25.54 -39.98
CA ARG A 445 -25.82 -26.25 -41.23
C ARG A 445 -25.37 -27.71 -41.27
N PHE A 446 -24.44 -28.14 -40.41
CA PHE A 446 -24.06 -29.55 -40.26
C PHE A 446 -24.94 -30.31 -39.28
N HIS A 447 -25.67 -29.62 -38.39
CA HIS A 447 -26.60 -30.27 -37.46
C HIS A 447 -28.01 -30.49 -38.02
N ASP A 448 -28.43 -29.70 -39.02
CA ASP A 448 -29.72 -29.89 -39.75
C ASP A 448 -29.63 -30.85 -40.95
N CYS A 449 -28.49 -31.53 -41.13
CA CYS A 449 -28.32 -32.61 -42.10
C CYS A 449 -27.75 -33.86 -41.40
N ARG A 450 -28.55 -34.44 -40.50
CA ARG A 450 -28.46 -35.86 -40.12
C ARG A 450 -29.85 -36.42 -39.86
#